data_AF-A0A087V1F3-F1
#
_entry.id   AF-A0A087V1F3-F1
#
_cell.length_a   1.000
_cell.length_b   1.000
_cell.length_c   1.000
_cell.angle_alpha   90.00
_cell.angle_beta   90.00
_cell.angle_gamma   90.00
#
_symmetry.space_group_name_H-M   'P 1'
#
loop_
_entity.id
_entity.type
_entity.pdbx_description
1 polymer ?
#
loop_
_entity_poly.entity_id
_entity_poly.type
_entity_poly.pdbx_seq_one_letter_code
_entity_poly.pdbx_strand_id
1 'polypeptide(L)' 'MVWEEMVQLYNHTFENADPRVTNWPMMQSPLPTLIICLSYVYVVKYLGPNLMKNREPLDIR' A
#
# COMPACT_ATOMS: atom_id res chain seq x y z
N MET A 1 -12.82 19.56 -12.20
CA MET A 1 -11.46 19.94 -12.61
C MET A 1 -10.49 18.85 -12.18
N VAL A 2 -10.05 18.76 -10.90
CA VAL A 2 -9.13 17.67 -10.45
C VAL A 2 -9.79 16.29 -10.34
N TRP A 3 -11.04 16.22 -9.90
CA TRP A 3 -11.74 14.93 -9.69
C TRP A 3 -11.92 14.13 -10.99
N GLU A 4 -12.31 14.82 -12.07
CA GLU A 4 -12.46 14.23 -13.40
C GLU A 4 -11.14 13.68 -13.94
N GLU A 5 -10.03 14.40 -13.74
CA GLU A 5 -8.69 13.97 -14.17
C GLU A 5 -8.24 12.70 -13.43
N MET A 6 -8.51 12.60 -12.12
CA MET A 6 -8.19 11.39 -11.35
C MET A 6 -9.01 10.19 -11.82
N VAL A 7 -10.31 10.39 -12.09
CA VAL A 7 -11.18 9.34 -12.60
C VAL A 7 -10.74 8.88 -13.99
N GLN A 8 -10.35 9.81 -14.86
CA GLN A 8 -9.83 9.48 -16.19
C GLN A 8 -8.52 8.70 -16.12
N LEU A 9 -7.57 9.14 -15.29
CA LEU A 9 -6.30 8.43 -15.10
C LEU A 9 -6.51 7.02 -14.54
N TYR A 10 -7.42 6.89 -13.58
CA TYR A 10 -7.81 5.59 -13.01
C TYR A 10 -8.34 4.67 -14.12
N ASN A 11 -9.39 5.11 -14.84
CA ASN A 11 -10.01 4.30 -15.90
C ASN A 11 -9.01 3.94 -17.00
N HIS A 12 -8.18 4.88 -17.46
CA HIS A 12 -7.19 4.64 -18.50
C HIS A 12 -6.13 3.59 -18.09
N THR A 13 -5.77 3.55 -16.81
CA THR A 13 -4.80 2.56 -16.30
C THR A 13 -5.43 1.17 -16.25
N PHE A 14 -6.71 1.07 -15.86
CA PHE A 14 -7.44 -0.20 -15.79
C PHE A 14 -7.87 -0.76 -17.15
N GLU A 15 -8.15 0.11 -18.12
CA GLU A 15 -8.45 -0.30 -19.51
C GLU A 15 -7.28 -1.06 -20.16
N ASN A 16 -6.04 -0.76 -19.76
CA ASN A 16 -4.81 -1.39 -20.26
C ASN A 16 -4.30 -2.55 -19.38
N ALA A 17 -5.02 -2.92 -18.31
CA ALA A 17 -4.59 -3.94 -17.37
C ALA A 17 -4.77 -5.37 -17.92
N ASP A 18 -3.90 -6.30 -17.52
CA ASP A 18 -3.98 -7.71 -17.93
C ASP A 18 -5.19 -8.41 -17.27
N PRO A 19 -6.15 -8.94 -18.05
CA PRO A 19 -7.36 -9.56 -17.51
C PRO A 19 -7.11 -10.87 -16.73
N ARG A 20 -5.93 -11.49 -16.87
CA ARG A 20 -5.61 -12.77 -16.22
C ARG A 20 -5.37 -12.63 -14.71
N VAL A 21 -4.96 -11.44 -14.27
CA VAL A 21 -4.59 -11.16 -12.87
C VAL A 21 -5.67 -10.43 -12.09
N THR A 22 -6.80 -10.10 -12.72
CA THR A 22 -7.87 -9.28 -12.12
C THR A 22 -8.45 -9.89 -10.84
N ASN A 23 -8.49 -11.22 -10.74
CA ASN A 23 -9.02 -11.93 -9.58
C ASN A 23 -7.97 -12.19 -8.49
N TRP A 24 -6.73 -11.76 -8.69
CA TRP A 24 -5.70 -11.94 -7.69
C TRP A 24 -5.92 -10.97 -6.53
N PRO A 25 -5.60 -11.39 -5.30
CA PRO A 25 -5.65 -10.49 -4.16
C PRO A 25 -4.77 -9.27 -4.44
N MET A 26 -5.27 -8.07 -4.09
CA MET A 26 -4.57 -6.78 -4.26
C MET A 26 -4.42 -6.28 -5.70
N MET A 27 -4.97 -6.96 -6.71
CA MET A 27 -4.93 -6.52 -8.12
C MET A 27 -6.22 -5.81 -8.59
N GLN A 28 -7.30 -5.88 -7.79
CA GLN A 28 -8.58 -5.23 -8.10
C GLN A 28 -8.51 -3.70 -8.01
N SER A 29 -7.60 -3.17 -7.20
CA SER A 29 -7.38 -1.75 -7.01
C SER A 29 -5.93 -1.52 -6.57
N PRO A 30 -5.28 -0.40 -6.93
CA PRO A 30 -3.98 -0.02 -6.36
C PRO A 30 -4.08 0.51 -4.92
N LEU A 31 -5.29 0.76 -4.41
CA LEU A 31 -5.47 1.32 -3.06
C LEU A 31 -4.98 0.39 -1.94
N PRO A 32 -5.30 -0.92 -1.92
CA PRO A 32 -4.82 -1.84 -0.89
C PRO A 32 -3.29 -1.92 -0.82
N THR A 33 -2.61 -1.96 -1.97
CA THR A 33 -1.14 -1.95 -2.05
C THR A 33 -0.57 -0.65 -1.50
N LEU A 34 -1.13 0.49 -1.87
CA LEU A 34 -0.70 1.80 -1.34
C LEU A 34 -0.87 1.90 0.18
N ILE A 35 -2.01 1.42 0.71
CA ILE A 35 -2.26 1.41 2.17
C ILE A 35 -1.22 0.56 2.89
N ILE A 36 -0.86 -0.61 2.35
CA ILE A 36 0.18 -1.48 2.95
C ILE A 36 1.55 -0.81 2.91
N CYS A 37 1.92 -0.17 1.81
CA CYS A 37 3.19 0.55 1.73
C CYS A 37 3.26 1.70 2.74
N LEU A 38 2.19 2.50 2.85
CA LEU A 38 2.11 3.62 3.79
C LEU A 38 2.12 3.13 5.24
N SER A 39 1.37 2.06 5.54
CA SER A 39 1.34 1.47 6.88
C SER A 39 2.71 0.91 7.25
N TYR A 40 3.41 0.24 6.32
CA TYR A 40 4.78 -0.24 6.55
C TYR A 40 5.73 0.90 6.89
N VAL A 41 5.74 1.99 6.11
CA VAL A 41 6.60 3.15 6.37
C VAL A 41 6.27 3.77 7.73
N TYR A 42 4.99 3.91 8.05
CA TYR A 42 4.55 4.42 9.34
C TYR A 42 5.01 3.52 10.50
N VAL A 43 4.83 2.21 10.36
CA VAL A 43 5.21 1.23 11.37
C VAL A 43 6.71 1.26 11.61
N VAL A 44 7.54 1.23 10.56
CA VAL A 44 8.99 1.17 10.71
C VAL A 44 9.58 2.49 11.22
N LYS A 45 9.07 3.65 10.78
CA LYS A 45 9.66 4.94 11.16
C LYS A 45 9.15 5.49 12.49
N TYR A 46 7.89 5.23 12.84
CA TYR A 46 7.28 5.87 14.00
C TYR A 46 6.87 4.84 15.04
N LEU A 47 6.03 3.88 14.69
CA LEU A 47 5.44 2.96 15.66
C LEU A 47 6.49 2.02 16.28
N GLY A 48 7.37 1.45 15.46
CA GLY A 48 8.41 0.51 15.86
C GLY A 48 9.40 1.12 16.83
N PRO A 49 10.08 2.24 16.50
CA PRO A 49 11.00 2.90 17.41
C PRO A 49 10.34 3.36 18.71
N ASN A 50 9.10 3.84 18.65
CA ASN A 50 8.37 4.25 19.85
C ASN A 50 8.05 3.06 20.79
N LEU A 51 7.68 1.91 20.22
CA LEU A 51 7.41 0.69 21.00
C LEU A 51 8.69 0.05 21.56
N MET A 52 9.81 0.16 20.84
CA MET A 52 11.10 -0.44 21.19
C MET A 52 11.98 0.44 22.07
N LYS A 53 11.62 1.71 22.30
CA LYS A 53 12.46 2.69 23.03
C LYS A 53 12.91 2.24 24.43
N ASN A 54 12.08 1.46 25.14
CA ASN A 54 12.35 1.00 26.51
C ASN A 54 12.36 -0.53 26.62
N ARG A 55 12.59 -1.25 25.52
CA ARG A 55 12.65 -2.72 25.52
C ARG A 55 13.99 -3.18 24.96
N GLU A 56 14.51 -4.26 25.50
CA GLU A 56 15.69 -4.92 24.95
C GLU A 56 15.39 -5.45 23.53
N PRO A 57 16.40 -5.51 22.65
CA PRO A 57 16.24 -6.07 21.31
C PRO A 57 15.71 -7.51 21.37
N LEU A 58 14.78 -7.83 20.47
CA LEU A 58 14.24 -9.19 20.35
C LEU A 58 15.29 -10.10 19.69
N ASP A 59 15.61 -11.24 20.32
CA ASP A 59 16.37 -12.31 19.64
C ASP A 59 15.41 -13.12 18.77
N ILE A 60 15.64 -13.10 17.46
CA ILE A 60 14.77 -13.71 16.42
C ILE A 60 15.44 -14.90 15.73
N ARG A 61 16.54 -15.41 16.30
CA ARG A 61 17.30 -16.55 15.77
C ARG A 61 16.78 -17.90 16.25
#